data_AF-A0A6S6TBC9-F1
#
_entry.id   AF-A0A6S6TBC9-F1
#
_cell.length_a   1.000
_cell.length_b   1.000
_cell.length_c   1.000
_cell.angle_alpha   90.00
_cell.angle_beta   90.00
_cell.angle_gamma   90.00
#
_symmetry.space_group_name_H-M   'P 1'
#
loop_
_entity.id
_entity.type
_entity.pdbx_description
1 polymer ?
#
loop_
_entity_poly.entity_id
_entity_poly.type
_entity_poly.pdbx_seq_one_letter_code
_entity_poly.pdbx_strand_id
1 'polypeptide(L)'
;MRIKLFIIFFIIVLGAVASYLLSGSLLIYLLALLFGATVLYFTKLNNKNRKENLNIIRDENKLYFYLSDDLLFSVDLLRNKSVTETLRHAVKKEMSTIHNITRKICFINFKDDALLKELNSSLKIDK
;
A
#
# COMPACT_ATOMS: atom_id res chain seq x y z
N MET A 1 7.06 -1.80 -1.12
CA MET A 1 6.96 -2.04 -2.59
C MET A 1 8.30 -2.12 -3.35
N ARG A 2 9.29 -1.27 -3.08
CA ARG A 2 10.59 -1.25 -3.81
C ARG A 2 11.34 -2.59 -3.77
N ILE A 3 11.32 -3.30 -2.64
CA ILE A 3 11.96 -4.61 -2.45
C ILE A 3 11.36 -5.69 -3.38
N LYS A 4 10.03 -5.71 -3.55
CA LYS A 4 9.35 -6.67 -4.44
C LYS A 4 9.73 -6.45 -5.90
N LEU A 5 9.85 -5.19 -6.34
CA LEU A 5 10.27 -4.85 -7.70
C LEU A 5 11.73 -5.24 -7.95
N PHE A 6 12.59 -5.06 -6.95
CA PHE A 6 14.00 -5.45 -7.00
C PHE A 6 14.16 -6.98 -7.13
N ILE A 7 13.39 -7.75 -6.37
CA ILE A 7 13.39 -9.22 -6.47
C ILE A 7 12.97 -9.67 -7.88
N ILE A 8 11.89 -9.09 -8.44
CA ILE A 8 11.41 -9.42 -9.80
C ILE A 8 12.49 -9.09 -10.84
N PHE A 9 13.14 -7.93 -10.72
CA PHE A 9 14.24 -7.55 -11.61
C PHE A 9 15.38 -8.55 -11.56
N PHE A 10 15.79 -8.97 -10.36
CA PHE A 10 16.87 -9.94 -10.19
C PHE A 10 16.55 -11.30 -10.82
N ILE A 11 15.30 -11.78 -10.66
CA ILE A 11 14.83 -13.03 -11.29
C ILE A 11 14.89 -12.92 -12.81
N ILE A 12 14.50 -11.78 -13.40
CA ILE A 12 14.55 -11.55 -14.84
C ILE A 12 15.99 -11.61 -15.35
N VAL A 13 16.92 -10.92 -14.67
CA VAL A 13 18.33 -10.90 -15.08
C VAL A 13 18.94 -12.30 -15.00
N LEU A 14 18.73 -13.02 -13.89
CA LEU A 14 19.22 -14.38 -13.75
C LEU A 14 18.60 -15.33 -14.79
N GLY A 15 17.30 -15.21 -15.04
CA GLY A 15 16.60 -16.02 -16.05
C GLY A 15 17.14 -15.76 -17.45
N ALA A 16 17.44 -14.51 -17.80
CA ALA A 16 18.03 -14.16 -19.08
C ALA A 16 19.45 -14.76 -19.22
N VAL A 17 20.31 -14.60 -18.20
CA VAL A 17 21.66 -15.19 -18.19
C VAL A 17 21.60 -16.71 -18.32
N ALA A 18 20.73 -17.38 -17.57
CA ALA A 18 20.55 -18.84 -17.68
C ALA A 18 20.07 -19.25 -19.08
N SER A 19 19.14 -18.50 -19.68
CA SER A 19 18.65 -18.76 -21.04
C SER A 19 19.75 -18.63 -22.09
N TYR A 20 20.65 -17.65 -21.92
CA TYR A 20 21.83 -17.50 -22.78
C TYR A 20 22.79 -18.69 -22.64
N LEU A 21 23.11 -19.09 -21.40
CA LEU A 21 24.02 -20.21 -21.14
C LEU A 21 23.48 -21.55 -21.69
N LEU A 22 22.16 -21.77 -21.63
CA LEU A 22 21.53 -23.00 -22.11
C LEU A 22 21.37 -23.05 -23.63
N SER A 23 21.00 -21.92 -24.25
CA SER A 23 20.71 -21.90 -25.68
C SER A 23 21.89 -21.48 -26.56
N GLY A 24 22.91 -20.85 -25.98
CA GLY A 24 24.01 -20.21 -26.71
C GLY A 24 23.57 -19.05 -27.62
N SER A 25 22.30 -18.65 -27.56
CA SER A 25 21.70 -17.74 -28.52
C SER A 25 21.50 -16.36 -27.92
N LEU A 26 22.14 -15.37 -28.55
CA LEU A 26 21.95 -13.96 -28.21
C LEU A 26 20.50 -13.50 -28.46
N LEU A 27 19.82 -14.08 -29.46
CA LEU A 27 18.43 -13.76 -29.77
C LEU A 27 17.49 -14.19 -28.63
N ILE A 28 17.71 -15.38 -28.05
CA ILE A 28 16.91 -15.88 -26.93
C ILE A 28 17.13 -15.02 -25.67
N TYR A 29 18.38 -14.59 -25.43
CA TYR A 29 18.71 -13.65 -24.36
C TYR A 29 17.96 -12.32 -24.49
N LEU A 30 17.98 -11.72 -25.69
CA LEU A 30 17.31 -10.44 -25.96
C LEU A 30 15.79 -10.56 -25.81
N LEU A 31 15.19 -11.66 -26.28
CA LEU A 31 13.75 -11.91 -26.10
C LEU A 31 13.38 -12.06 -24.62
N ALA A 32 14.20 -12.75 -23.83
CA ALA A 32 13.98 -12.90 -22.39
C ALA A 32 14.04 -11.55 -21.65
N LEU A 33 15.02 -10.69 -22.00
CA LEU A 33 15.11 -9.34 -21.44
C LEU A 33 13.93 -8.46 -21.86
N LEU A 34 13.52 -8.50 -23.13
CA LEU A 34 12.39 -7.73 -23.64
C LEU A 34 11.09 -8.14 -22.91
N PHE A 35 10.87 -9.44 -22.75
CA PHE A 35 9.74 -9.96 -22.01
C PHE A 35 9.76 -9.52 -20.54
N GLY A 36 10.92 -9.66 -19.87
CA GLY A 36 11.09 -9.20 -18.49
C GLY A 36 10.86 -7.69 -18.31
N ALA A 37 11.38 -6.87 -19.21
CA ALA A 37 11.15 -5.43 -19.21
C ALA A 37 9.65 -5.09 -19.37
N THR A 38 8.95 -5.83 -20.21
CA THR A 38 7.50 -5.71 -20.41
C THR A 38 6.74 -6.05 -19.12
N VAL A 39 7.08 -7.16 -18.46
CA VAL A 39 6.50 -7.56 -17.17
C VAL A 39 6.75 -6.50 -16.09
N LEU A 40 7.97 -5.96 -16.01
CA LEU A 40 8.32 -4.89 -15.06
C LEU A 40 7.51 -3.62 -15.33
N TYR A 41 7.35 -3.24 -16.59
CA TYR A 41 6.57 -2.08 -17.00
C TYR A 41 5.10 -2.21 -16.55
N PHE A 42 4.46 -3.34 -16.85
CA PHE A 42 3.07 -3.60 -16.43
C PHE A 42 2.93 -3.71 -14.91
N THR A 43 3.91 -4.32 -14.23
CA THR A 43 3.91 -4.41 -12.76
C THR A 43 4.02 -3.02 -12.13
N LYS A 44 4.87 -2.15 -12.67
CA LYS A 44 5.01 -0.77 -12.20
C LYS A 44 3.72 0.03 -12.45
N LEU A 45 3.12 -0.11 -13.62
CA LEU A 45 1.84 0.53 -13.96
C LEU A 45 0.73 0.11 -13.01
N ASN A 46 0.57 -1.20 -12.79
CA ASN A 46 -0.48 -1.74 -11.93
C ASN A 46 -0.33 -1.28 -10.47
N ASN A 47 0.91 -1.11 -10.01
CA ASN A 47 1.20 -0.66 -8.66
C ASN A 47 1.14 0.87 -8.48
N LYS A 48 1.32 1.67 -9.54
CA LYS A 48 1.40 3.15 -9.44
C LYS A 48 0.15 3.77 -8.80
N ASN A 49 -1.03 3.21 -9.11
CA ASN A 49 -2.32 3.73 -8.65
C ASN A 49 -3.03 2.76 -7.69
N ARG A 50 -2.32 1.76 -7.17
CA ARG A 50 -2.93 0.78 -6.28
C ARG A 50 -3.23 1.44 -4.94
N LYS A 51 -4.51 1.67 -4.68
CA LYS A 51 -4.99 2.08 -3.37
C LYS A 51 -5.07 0.87 -2.43
N GLU A 52 -4.64 1.06 -1.19
CA GLU A 52 -4.53 0.04 -0.16
C GLU A 52 -5.52 0.27 1.00
N ASN A 53 -5.74 -0.72 1.85
CA ASN A 53 -6.66 -0.55 2.98
C ASN A 53 -5.92 0.14 4.13
N LEU A 54 -6.53 1.15 4.75
CA LEU A 54 -6.03 1.76 5.97
C LEU A 54 -6.66 1.05 7.16
N ASN A 55 -5.87 0.22 7.82
CA ASN A 55 -6.22 -0.51 9.03
C ASN A 55 -5.91 0.35 10.25
N ILE A 56 -6.94 0.72 10.99
CA ILE A 56 -6.79 1.49 12.23
C ILE A 56 -6.93 0.52 13.40
N ILE A 57 -5.87 0.38 14.17
CA ILE A 57 -5.81 -0.51 15.32
C ILE A 57 -5.80 0.35 16.58
N ARG A 58 -6.70 0.03 17.50
CA ARG A 58 -6.73 0.68 18.81
C ARG A 58 -5.99 -0.17 19.84
N ASP A 59 -5.17 0.52 20.61
CA ASP A 59 -4.55 0.04 21.84
C ASP A 59 -5.03 0.91 23.03
N GLU A 60 -4.58 0.64 24.25
CA GLU A 60 -5.00 1.34 25.46
C GLU A 60 -4.70 2.85 25.38
N ASN A 61 -3.53 3.20 24.86
CA ASN A 61 -3.02 4.57 24.86
C ASN A 61 -2.77 5.15 23.46
N LYS A 62 -2.97 4.36 22.39
CA LYS A 62 -2.60 4.77 21.02
C LYS A 62 -3.56 4.23 19.97
N LEU A 63 -3.65 4.98 18.87
CA LEU A 63 -4.23 4.56 17.60
C LEU A 63 -3.11 4.39 16.59
N TYR A 64 -3.04 3.22 15.96
CA TYR A 64 -2.08 2.91 14.92
C TYR A 64 -2.77 2.87 13.57
N PHE A 65 -2.19 3.52 12.57
CA PHE A 65 -2.71 3.62 11.22
C PHE A 65 -1.79 2.86 10.28
N TYR A 66 -2.19 1.66 9.89
CA TYR A 66 -1.44 0.79 8.98
C TYR A 66 -2.01 0.86 7.58
N LEU A 67 -1.17 1.09 6.59
CA LEU A 67 -1.54 0.92 5.19
C LEU A 67 -1.13 -0.48 4.76
N SER A 68 -2.11 -1.36 4.57
CA SER A 68 -1.90 -2.80 4.52
C SER A 68 -1.19 -3.30 5.78
N ASP A 69 0.14 -3.50 5.72
CA ASP A 69 1.00 -4.00 6.79
C ASP A 69 2.06 -2.98 7.24
N ASP A 70 2.17 -1.85 6.54
CA ASP A 70 3.17 -0.82 6.83
C ASP A 70 2.56 0.23 7.78
N LEU A 71 3.20 0.49 8.92
CA LEU A 71 2.77 1.55 9.84
C LEU A 71 2.97 2.92 9.18
N LEU A 72 1.87 3.63 8.92
CA LEU A 72 1.90 4.96 8.33
C LEU A 72 2.20 6.02 9.41
N PHE A 73 1.43 6.00 10.50
CA PHE A 73 1.61 6.87 11.66
C PHE A 73 0.82 6.34 12.88
N SER A 74 1.06 6.94 14.04
CA SER A 74 0.33 6.67 15.28
C SER A 74 -0.09 7.96 15.97
N VAL A 75 -1.18 7.91 16.73
CA VAL A 75 -1.70 9.04 17.50
C VAL A 75 -1.96 8.61 18.94
N ASP A 76 -1.53 9.41 19.90
CA ASP A 76 -1.78 9.16 21.32
C ASP A 76 -3.25 9.42 21.67
N LEU A 77 -3.82 8.50 22.45
CA LEU A 77 -5.14 8.64 23.06
C LEU A 77 -5.00 9.39 24.38
N LEU A 78 -5.44 10.64 24.40
CA LEU A 78 -5.50 11.43 25.63
C LEU A 78 -6.69 10.95 26.47
N ARG A 79 -6.46 10.71 27.78
CA ARG A 79 -7.49 10.19 28.72
C ARG A 79 -8.79 11.01 28.76
N ASN A 80 -8.72 12.30 28.45
CA ASN A 80 -9.85 13.22 28.51
C ASN A 80 -10.52 13.47 27.16
N LYS A 81 -10.09 12.80 26.08
CA LYS A 81 -10.59 13.04 24.72
C LYS A 81 -11.26 11.79 24.18
N SER A 82 -12.38 11.99 23.48
CA SER A 82 -13.08 10.88 22.84
C SER A 82 -12.17 10.23 21.77
N VAL A 83 -12.15 8.90 21.73
CA VAL A 83 -11.45 8.12 20.70
C VAL A 83 -11.97 8.50 19.32
N THR A 84 -13.29 8.62 19.18
CA THR A 84 -13.98 9.02 17.95
C THR A 84 -13.52 10.40 17.47
N GLU A 85 -13.40 11.36 18.39
CA GLU A 85 -12.93 12.71 18.08
C GLU A 85 -11.44 12.74 17.70
N THR A 86 -10.63 11.95 18.39
CA THR A 86 -9.21 11.79 18.10
C THR A 86 -8.99 11.19 16.72
N LEU A 87 -9.77 10.15 16.36
CA LEU A 87 -9.78 9.55 15.04
C LEU A 87 -10.18 10.56 13.96
N ARG A 88 -11.29 11.27 14.15
CA ARG A 88 -11.78 12.27 13.19
C ARG A 88 -10.73 13.34 12.95
N HIS A 89 -10.11 13.84 14.02
CA HIS A 89 -9.03 14.82 13.92
C HIS A 89 -7.81 14.25 13.19
N ALA A 90 -7.35 13.05 13.55
CA ALA A 90 -6.20 12.41 12.93
C ALA A 90 -6.39 12.19 11.43
N VAL A 91 -7.52 11.60 11.03
CA VAL A 91 -7.84 11.34 9.62
C VAL A 91 -8.01 12.65 8.86
N LYS A 92 -8.67 13.66 9.43
CA LYS A 92 -8.84 14.97 8.78
C LYS A 92 -7.50 15.67 8.57
N LYS A 93 -6.60 15.62 9.57
CA LYS A 93 -5.26 16.20 9.50
C LYS A 93 -4.42 15.53 8.40
N GLU A 94 -4.45 14.21 8.34
CA GLU A 94 -3.64 13.41 7.40
C GLU A 94 -4.40 13.10 6.09
N MET A 95 -5.56 13.72 5.84
CA MET A 95 -6.43 13.39 4.72
C MET A 95 -5.72 13.54 3.37
N SER A 96 -4.92 14.59 3.21
CA SER A 96 -4.12 14.83 2.00
C SER A 96 -3.15 13.69 1.70
N THR A 97 -2.55 13.10 2.73
CA THR A 97 -1.63 11.96 2.64
C THR A 97 -2.39 10.68 2.33
N ILE A 98 -3.48 10.39 3.07
CA ILE A 98 -4.16 9.10 2.99
C ILE A 98 -5.14 8.99 1.82
N HIS A 99 -5.74 10.07 1.34
CA HIS A 99 -6.80 10.05 0.31
C HIS A 99 -6.38 9.37 -1.00
N ASN A 100 -5.16 9.66 -1.43
CA ASN A 100 -4.65 9.18 -2.71
C ASN A 100 -4.15 7.73 -2.66
N ILE A 101 -3.82 7.24 -1.47
CA ILE A 101 -3.25 5.91 -1.26
C ILE A 101 -4.23 4.94 -0.59
N THR A 102 -5.33 5.43 -0.01
CA THR A 102 -6.29 4.62 0.75
C THR A 102 -7.52 4.30 -0.09
N ARG A 103 -7.87 3.02 -0.18
CA ARG A 103 -9.08 2.49 -0.82
C ARG A 103 -10.27 2.53 0.13
N LYS A 104 -10.06 2.08 1.36
CA LYS A 104 -11.06 2.02 2.44
C LYS A 104 -10.38 2.05 3.79
N ILE A 105 -11.09 2.55 4.80
CA ILE A 105 -10.69 2.49 6.20
C ILE A 105 -11.35 1.28 6.84
N CYS A 106 -10.61 0.55 7.67
CA CYS A 106 -11.08 -0.58 8.45
C CYS A 106 -10.63 -0.42 9.90
N PHE A 107 -11.54 -0.67 10.85
CA PHE A 107 -11.21 -0.68 12.27
C PHE A 107 -10.90 -2.10 12.72
N ILE A 108 -9.83 -2.26 13.50
CA ILE A 108 -9.41 -3.53 14.08
C ILE A 108 -9.41 -3.38 15.60
N ASN A 109 -10.01 -4.34 16.29
CA ASN A 109 -10.16 -4.37 17.75
C ASN A 109 -11.08 -3.31 18.36
N PHE A 110 -11.86 -2.59 17.54
CA PHE A 110 -12.96 -1.75 18.02
C PHE A 110 -14.06 -1.63 16.95
N LYS A 111 -15.30 -1.36 17.38
CA LYS A 111 -16.46 -1.22 16.51
C LYS A 111 -17.12 0.15 16.75
N ASP A 112 -17.19 0.94 15.69
CA ASP A 112 -17.93 2.20 15.61
C ASP A 112 -18.37 2.35 14.15
N ASP A 113 -19.49 1.72 13.81
CA ASP A 113 -19.96 1.63 12.42
C ASP A 113 -20.36 3.00 11.85
N ALA A 114 -20.84 3.89 12.73
CA ALA A 114 -21.18 5.26 12.36
C ALA A 114 -19.93 6.04 11.93
N LEU A 115 -18.88 6.02 12.76
CA LEU A 115 -17.60 6.65 12.43
C LEU A 115 -16.95 5.99 11.21
N LEU A 116 -16.99 4.65 11.12
CA LEU A 116 -16.40 3.92 10.00
C LEU A 116 -17.05 4.35 8.67
N LYS A 117 -18.37 4.48 8.64
CA LYS A 117 -19.13 4.93 7.47
C LYS A 117 -18.83 6.39 7.16
N GLU A 118 -18.76 7.25 8.17
CA GLU A 118 -18.38 8.66 8.03
C GLU A 118 -17.02 8.79 7.33
N LEU A 119 -15.97 8.18 7.91
CA LEU A 119 -14.61 8.30 7.39
C LEU A 119 -14.45 7.70 5.99
N ASN A 120 -15.10 6.55 5.72
CA ASN A 120 -15.08 5.95 4.37
C ASN A 120 -15.86 6.78 3.35
N SER A 121 -16.85 7.57 3.77
CA SER A 121 -17.56 8.49 2.89
C SER A 121 -16.67 9.68 2.54
N SER A 122 -15.92 10.21 3.51
CA SER A 122 -14.95 11.29 3.28
C SER A 122 -13.85 10.93 2.26
N LEU A 123 -13.52 9.64 2.11
CA LEU A 123 -12.58 9.17 1.09
C LEU A 123 -13.15 9.13 -0.34
N LYS A 124 -14.47 9.28 -0.51
CA LYS A 124 -15.16 9.16 -1.81
C LYS A 124 -15.59 10.48 -2.42
N ILE A 125 -15.56 11.57 -1.64
CA ILE A 125 -16.26 12.82 -1.99
C ILE A 125 -15.50 13.65 -3.06
N ASP A 126 -14.21 13.41 -3.32
CA ASP A 126 -13.47 14.14 -4.36
C ASP A 126 -13.33 13.36 -5.68
N LYS A 127 -14.48 13.09 -6.35
CA LYS A 127 -14.52 12.67 -7.76
C LYS A 127 -15.04 13.77 -8.66
#